data_AF-A0A714KQG7-F1
#
_entry.id   AF-A0A714KQG7-F1
#
_cell.length_a   1.000
_cell.length_b   1.000
_cell.length_c   1.000
_cell.angle_alpha   90.00
_cell.angle_beta   90.00
_cell.angle_gamma   90.00
#
_symmetry.space_group_name_H-M   'P 1'
#
loop_
_entity.id
_entity.type
_entity.pdbx_description
1 polymer ?
#
loop_
_entity_poly.entity_id
_entity_poly.type
_entity_poly.pdbx_seq_one_letter_code
_entity_poly.pdbx_strand_id
1 'polypeptide(L)'
;REGLNVLQYFISTHGARKGLADTALKTANSGYLTRRLVDVAQDLVVTEDDCGTHEGILMTPVIEGGDVKEPLRDRVLGRVTAEDVLKPGT
;
A
#
# COMPACT_ATOMS: atom_id res chain seq x y z
N ARG A 1 -7.90 -6.29 38.42
CA ARG A 1 -7.89 -7.04 37.14
C ARG A 1 -7.76 -8.50 37.52
N GLU A 2 -8.80 -9.31 37.31
CA GLU A 2 -8.83 -10.72 37.70
C GLU A 2 -8.07 -11.54 36.65
N GLY A 3 -7.12 -12.38 37.08
CA GLY A 3 -6.30 -13.19 36.18
C GLY A 3 -7.09 -14.30 35.49
N LEU A 4 -6.44 -15.04 34.58
CA LEU A 4 -7.04 -16.19 33.91
C LEU A 4 -6.86 -17.45 34.76
N ASN A 5 -7.90 -18.28 34.87
CA ASN A 5 -7.75 -19.62 35.42
C ASN A 5 -7.10 -20.58 34.41
N VAL A 6 -6.74 -21.80 34.85
CA VAL A 6 -5.99 -22.77 34.05
C VAL A 6 -6.68 -23.10 32.71
N LEU A 7 -7.99 -23.30 32.71
CA LEU A 7 -8.74 -23.64 31.50
C LEU A 7 -8.81 -22.46 30.52
N GLN A 8 -9.05 -21.25 31.03
CA GLN A 8 -9.07 -20.02 30.23
C GLN A 8 -7.70 -19.73 29.60
N TYR A 9 -6.62 -19.95 30.36
CA TYR A 9 -5.26 -19.84 29.83
C TYR A 9 -4.99 -20.90 28.76
N PHE A 10 -5.39 -22.15 28.98
CA PHE A 10 -5.22 -23.21 27.98
C PHE A 10 -5.96 -22.89 26.66
N ILE A 11 -7.19 -22.38 26.73
CA ILE A 11 -7.94 -21.96 25.54
C ILE A 11 -7.22 -20.80 24.83
N SER A 12 -6.70 -19.80 25.57
CA SER A 12 -6.03 -18.64 24.96
C SER A 12 -4.73 -19.01 24.24
N THR A 13 -4.01 -20.05 24.68
CA THR A 13 -2.78 -20.50 24.01
C THR A 13 -3.01 -20.97 22.57
N HIS A 14 -4.19 -21.47 22.21
CA HIS A 14 -4.50 -21.91 20.84
C HIS A 14 -4.52 -20.73 19.88
N GLY A 15 -5.18 -19.64 20.27
CA GLY A 15 -5.22 -18.39 19.50
C GLY A 15 -3.84 -17.76 19.38
N ALA A 16 -3.08 -17.72 20.47
CA ALA A 16 -1.71 -17.21 20.46
C ALA A 16 -0.79 -18.01 19.53
N ARG A 17 -0.87 -19.36 19.58
CA ARG A 17 -0.08 -20.23 18.71
C ARG A 17 -0.45 -20.06 17.24
N LYS A 18 -1.74 -19.98 16.91
CA LYS A 18 -2.18 -19.70 15.54
C LYS A 18 -1.68 -18.34 15.06
N GLY A 19 -1.79 -17.30 15.89
CA GLY A 19 -1.30 -15.97 15.55
C GLY A 19 0.20 -15.93 15.28
N LEU A 20 1.00 -16.67 16.05
CA LEU A 20 2.45 -16.79 15.82
C LEU A 20 2.75 -17.53 14.50
N ALA A 21 2.06 -18.64 14.24
CA ALA A 21 2.23 -19.40 13.00
C ALA A 21 1.81 -18.59 11.77
N ASP A 22 0.66 -17.91 11.83
CA ASP A 22 0.15 -17.07 10.74
C ASP A 22 1.10 -15.89 10.47
N THR A 23 1.65 -15.28 11.53
CA THR A 23 2.65 -14.21 11.39
C THR A 23 3.90 -14.72 10.68
N ALA A 24 4.45 -15.86 11.12
CA ALA A 24 5.64 -16.44 10.49
C ALA A 24 5.41 -16.78 9.01
N LEU A 25 4.24 -17.35 8.68
CA LEU A 25 3.88 -17.66 7.30
C LEU A 25 3.71 -16.39 6.46
N LYS A 26 3.05 -15.35 7.00
CA LYS A 26 2.89 -14.06 6.32
C LYS A 26 4.24 -13.38 6.07
N THR A 27 5.18 -13.46 7.01
CA THR A 27 6.54 -12.95 6.81
C THR A 27 7.23 -13.62 5.62
N ALA A 28 7.16 -14.95 5.51
CA ALA A 28 7.72 -15.68 4.38
C ALA A 28 7.07 -15.29 3.05
N ASN A 29 5.74 -15.16 3.02
CA ASN A 29 4.99 -14.77 1.83
C ASN A 29 5.33 -13.35 1.38
N SER A 30 5.44 -12.39 2.32
CA SER A 30 5.86 -11.03 2.02
C SER A 30 7.26 -11.00 1.44
N GLY A 31 8.22 -11.73 2.02
CA GLY A 31 9.58 -11.82 1.49
C GLY A 31 9.65 -12.44 0.10
N TYR A 32 8.88 -13.49 -0.15
CA TYR A 32 8.76 -14.10 -1.48
C TYR A 32 8.19 -13.12 -2.51
N LEU A 33 7.14 -12.38 -2.14
CA LEU A 33 6.56 -11.35 -3.01
C LEU A 33 7.56 -10.25 -3.33
N THR A 34 8.29 -9.74 -2.33
CA THR A 34 9.33 -8.72 -2.55
C THR A 34 10.39 -9.22 -3.53
N ARG A 35 10.86 -10.47 -3.39
CA ARG A 35 11.81 -11.05 -4.34
C ARG A 35 11.25 -11.07 -5.77
N ARG A 36 10.01 -11.51 -5.94
CA ARG A 36 9.37 -11.54 -7.27
C ARG A 36 9.18 -10.14 -7.88
N LEU A 37 8.87 -9.14 -7.06
CA LEU A 37 8.75 -7.76 -7.54
C LEU A 37 10.11 -7.23 -7.99
N VAL A 38 11.18 -7.52 -7.25
CA VAL A 38 12.55 -7.19 -7.63
C VAL A 38 12.94 -7.89 -8.93
N ASP A 39 12.67 -9.20 -9.05
CA ASP A 39 13.00 -9.97 -10.26
C ASP A 39 12.39 -9.34 -11.54
N VAL A 40 11.22 -8.68 -11.44
CA VAL A 40 10.54 -8.02 -12.57
C VAL A 40 11.04 -6.60 -12.82
N ALA A 41 11.36 -5.85 -11.75
CA ALA A 41 11.66 -4.42 -11.83
C ALA A 41 13.17 -4.09 -11.78
N GLN A 42 14.05 -5.08 -11.62
CA GLN A 42 15.50 -4.86 -11.40
C GLN A 42 16.20 -4.08 -12.51
N ASP A 43 15.71 -4.18 -13.74
CA ASP A 43 16.32 -3.53 -14.91
C ASP A 43 15.70 -2.14 -15.20
N LEU A 44 14.76 -1.66 -14.37
CA LEU A 44 14.14 -0.34 -14.52
C LEU A 44 15.05 0.74 -13.93
N VAL A 45 15.58 1.61 -14.80
CA VAL A 45 16.47 2.72 -14.44
C VAL A 45 16.02 4.01 -15.13
N VAL A 46 16.12 5.14 -14.43
CA VAL A 46 15.89 6.47 -15.00
C VAL A 46 17.10 6.83 -15.87
N THR A 47 16.88 7.01 -17.17
CA THR A 47 17.95 7.22 -18.16
C THR A 47 17.88 8.56 -18.89
N GLU A 48 16.77 9.28 -18.76
CA GLU A 48 16.48 10.53 -19.44
C GLU A 48 15.67 11.45 -18.52
N ASP A 49 15.83 12.77 -18.68
CA ASP A 49 15.16 13.78 -17.86
C ASP A 49 13.71 14.04 -18.32
N ASP A 50 13.44 14.05 -19.63
CA ASP A 50 12.11 14.28 -20.20
C ASP A 50 11.94 13.52 -21.53
N CYS A 51 11.01 12.56 -21.56
CA CYS A 51 10.66 11.80 -22.75
C CYS A 51 9.72 12.54 -23.71
N GLY A 52 9.24 13.73 -23.34
CA GLY A 52 8.41 14.59 -24.18
C GLY A 52 6.98 14.09 -24.39
N THR A 53 6.50 13.14 -23.59
CA THR A 53 5.13 12.63 -23.73
C THR A 53 4.09 13.61 -23.20
N HIS A 54 2.93 13.66 -23.88
CA HIS A 54 1.73 14.35 -23.39
C HIS A 54 0.73 13.36 -22.76
N GLU A 55 1.03 12.07 -22.75
CA GLU A 55 0.16 11.06 -22.15
C GLU A 55 0.29 11.06 -20.62
N GLY A 56 -0.84 10.99 -19.93
CA GLY A 56 -0.91 10.93 -18.48
C GLY A 56 -2.09 10.11 -17.98
N ILE A 57 -2.17 9.93 -16.66
CA ILE A 57 -3.29 9.24 -16.00
C ILE A 57 -4.06 10.27 -15.18
N LEU A 58 -5.38 10.31 -15.34
CA LEU A 58 -6.25 11.18 -14.56
C LEU A 58 -6.23 10.79 -13.08
N MET A 59 -5.84 11.71 -12.22
CA MET A 59 -5.77 11.51 -10.77
C MET A 59 -6.96 12.14 -10.07
N THR A 60 -7.61 11.36 -9.19
CA THR A 60 -8.78 11.75 -8.40
C THR A 60 -8.59 11.34 -6.94
N PRO A 61 -9.27 11.95 -5.95
CA PRO A 61 -9.28 11.39 -4.60
C PRO A 61 -9.89 9.99 -4.58
N VAL A 62 -9.43 9.11 -3.67
CA VAL A 62 -10.05 7.80 -3.47
C VAL A 62 -11.24 7.97 -2.53
N ILE A 63 -12.45 7.76 -3.07
CA ILE A 63 -13.70 7.87 -2.34
C ILE A 63 -14.27 6.46 -2.14
N GLU A 64 -14.48 6.07 -0.90
CA GLU A 64 -15.04 4.76 -0.54
C GLU A 64 -16.14 4.96 0.50
N GLY A 65 -17.36 4.55 0.16
CA GLY A 65 -18.52 4.68 1.06
C GLY A 65 -18.96 6.13 1.33
N GLY A 66 -18.58 7.08 0.47
CA GLY A 66 -18.89 8.50 0.64
C GLY A 66 -17.83 9.30 1.40
N ASP A 67 -16.86 8.62 2.02
CA ASP A 67 -15.73 9.25 2.69
C ASP A 67 -14.51 9.30 1.77
N VAL A 68 -13.75 10.39 1.86
CA VAL A 68 -12.43 10.49 1.22
C VAL A 68 -11.45 9.65 2.04
N LYS A 69 -11.04 8.50 1.52
CA LYS A 69 -10.02 7.63 2.15
C LYS A 69 -8.61 8.12 1.89
N GLU A 70 -8.37 8.63 0.70
CA GLU A 70 -7.08 9.20 0.29
C GLU A 70 -7.31 10.52 -0.46
N PRO A 71 -6.84 11.65 0.07
CA PRO A 71 -7.07 12.96 -0.55
C PRO A 71 -6.24 13.12 -1.82
N LEU A 72 -6.73 13.93 -2.76
CA LEU A 72 -6.04 14.20 -4.03
C LEU A 72 -4.61 14.71 -3.80
N ARG A 73 -4.41 15.58 -2.80
CA ARG A 73 -3.11 16.16 -2.44
C ARG A 73 -2.03 15.10 -2.22
N ASP A 74 -2.36 14.01 -1.53
CA ASP A 74 -1.38 12.97 -1.20
C ASP A 74 -1.05 12.11 -2.43
N ARG A 75 -2.03 11.93 -3.33
CA ARG A 75 -1.84 11.18 -4.58
C ARG A 75 -1.04 11.90 -5.65
N VAL A 76 -1.09 13.24 -5.67
CA VAL A 76 -0.42 14.08 -6.69
C VAL A 76 0.92 14.65 -6.22
N LEU A 77 1.25 14.54 -4.93
CA LEU A 77 2.51 15.04 -4.39
C LEU A 77 3.71 14.37 -5.08
N GLY A 78 4.63 15.19 -5.58
CA GLY A 78 5.85 14.71 -6.26
C GLY A 78 5.66 14.25 -7.70
N ARG A 79 4.45 14.35 -8.27
CA ARG A 79 4.19 14.09 -9.69
C ARG A 79 4.28 15.37 -10.52
N VAL A 80 4.53 15.21 -11.81
CA VAL A 80 4.52 16.27 -12.82
C VAL A 80 3.19 16.24 -13.59
N THR A 81 2.65 17.40 -13.94
CA THR A 81 1.41 17.53 -14.72
C THR A 81 1.66 17.24 -16.19
N ALA A 82 0.80 16.42 -16.82
CA ALA A 82 0.85 16.16 -18.25
C ALA A 82 0.25 17.32 -19.08
N GLU A 83 -0.71 18.05 -18.49
CA GLU A 83 -1.44 19.16 -19.12
C GLU A 83 -1.62 20.31 -18.12
N ASP A 84 -1.94 21.50 -18.64
CA ASP A 84 -2.22 22.69 -17.84
C ASP A 84 -3.46 22.50 -16.95
N VAL A 85 -3.31 22.79 -15.64
CA VAL A 85 -4.43 22.75 -14.70
C VAL A 85 -5.17 24.08 -14.73
N LEU A 86 -6.36 24.07 -15.34
CA LEU A 86 -7.19 25.26 -15.46
C LEU A 86 -7.95 25.57 -14.17
N LYS A 87 -8.10 26.86 -13.88
CA LYS A 87 -8.93 27.31 -12.76
C LYS A 87 -10.41 27.22 -13.17
N PRO A 88 -11.30 26.71 -12.30
CA PRO A 88 -12.72 26.72 -12.59
C PRO A 88 -13.23 28.15 -12.87
N GLY A 89 -13.86 28.35 -14.04
CA GLY A 89 -14.48 29.62 -14.43
C GLY A 89 -13.58 30.65 -15.11
N THR A 90 -12.34 30.29 -15.46
CA THR A 90 -11.50 31.02 -16.44
C THR A 90 -11.44 30.23 -17.73
#